data_AF-A0A933PU34-F1
#
_entry.id   AF-A0A933PU34-F1
#
_cell.length_a   1.000
_cell.length_b   1.000
_cell.length_c   1.000
_cell.angle_alpha   90.00
_cell.angle_beta   90.00
_cell.angle_gamma   90.00
#
_symmetry.space_group_name_H-M   'P 1'
#
loop_
_entity.id
_entity.type
_entity.pdbx_description
1 polymer ?
#
loop_
_entity_poly.entity_id
_entity_poly.type
_entity_poly.pdbx_seq_one_letter_code
_entity_poly.pdbx_strand_id
1 'polypeptide(L)'
;MAHTTTETIGFCEGVIELLAQHRDVLAGRGLNVDGWHARLRSVTTNALKVNAEQQAQKARLREMTAMSVAALDGAYVEASSMLNGVMGTLGNRNEASIQAARLRSAVNRRAKKARVDTKAA
;
A
#
# COMPACT_ATOMS: atom_id res chain seq x y z
N MET A 1 13.08 -0.71 -18.54
CA MET A 1 12.37 -1.57 -17.56
C MET A 1 13.30 -1.82 -16.40
N ALA A 2 12.81 -1.73 -15.16
CA ALA A 2 13.58 -2.11 -13.98
C ALA A 2 13.47 -3.63 -13.77
N HIS A 3 14.59 -4.27 -13.42
CA HIS A 3 14.61 -5.70 -13.09
C HIS A 3 13.75 -5.99 -11.86
N THR A 4 13.17 -7.19 -11.80
CA THR A 4 12.45 -7.65 -10.62
C THR A 4 13.42 -7.95 -9.47
N THR A 5 12.89 -8.00 -8.24
CA THR A 5 13.66 -8.41 -7.06
C THR A 5 14.29 -9.78 -7.27
N THR A 6 13.54 -10.75 -7.78
CA THR A 6 14.04 -12.12 -8.00
C THR A 6 15.16 -12.16 -9.03
N GLU A 7 15.02 -11.48 -10.16
CA GLU A 7 16.08 -11.41 -11.18
C GLU A 7 17.36 -10.76 -10.63
N THR A 8 17.20 -9.67 -9.88
CA THR A 8 18.33 -8.92 -9.32
C THR A 8 19.08 -9.73 -8.25
N ILE A 9 18.34 -10.36 -7.33
CA ILE A 9 18.93 -11.19 -6.27
C ILE A 9 19.59 -12.42 -6.86
N GLY A 10 18.92 -13.12 -7.79
CA GLY A 10 19.48 -14.30 -8.45
C GLY A 10 20.76 -13.97 -9.23
N PHE A 11 20.83 -12.81 -9.89
CA PHE A 11 22.06 -12.34 -10.51
C PHE A 11 23.18 -12.13 -9.48
N CYS A 12 22.91 -11.45 -8.36
CA CYS A 12 23.91 -11.24 -7.32
C CYS A 12 24.40 -12.56 -6.70
N GLU A 13 23.50 -13.50 -6.44
CA GLU A 13 23.84 -14.84 -5.93
C GLU A 13 24.71 -15.62 -6.92
N GLY A 14 24.39 -15.59 -8.21
CA GLY A 14 25.21 -16.20 -9.25
C GLY A 14 26.61 -15.59 -9.35
N VAL A 15 26.75 -14.27 -9.20
CA VAL A 15 28.07 -13.62 -9.18
C VAL A 15 28.85 -13.99 -7.91
N ILE A 16 28.19 -14.05 -6.75
CA ILE A 16 28.80 -14.52 -5.50
C ILE A 16 29.36 -15.93 -5.65
N GLU A 17 28.58 -16.83 -6.26
CA GLU A 17 29.00 -18.21 -6.49
C GLU A 17 30.18 -18.28 -7.47
N LEU A 18 30.15 -17.52 -8.56
CA LEU A 18 31.24 -17.46 -9.53
C LEU A 18 32.55 -16.95 -8.89
N LEU A 19 32.46 -15.92 -8.04
CA LEU A 19 33.61 -15.41 -7.28
C LEU A 19 34.18 -16.48 -6.34
N ALA A 20 33.31 -17.26 -5.68
CA ALA A 20 33.73 -18.33 -4.77
C ALA A 20 34.38 -19.50 -5.53
N GLN A 21 33.78 -19.96 -6.63
CA GLN A 21 34.26 -21.10 -7.42
C GLN A 21 35.62 -20.84 -8.08
N HIS A 22 35.86 -19.61 -8.55
CA HIS A 22 37.10 -19.24 -9.25
C HIS A 22 38.05 -18.38 -8.43
N ARG A 23 37.92 -18.42 -7.10
CA ARG A 23 38.63 -17.53 -6.18
C ARG A 23 40.13 -17.46 -6.47
N ASP A 24 40.81 -18.60 -6.52
CA ASP A 24 42.28 -18.62 -6.64
C ASP A 24 42.77 -18.11 -8.00
N VAL A 25 42.03 -18.42 -9.08
CA VAL A 25 42.35 -17.94 -10.43
C VAL A 25 42.16 -16.43 -10.54
N LEU A 26 41.06 -15.91 -9.98
CA LEU A 26 40.75 -14.48 -10.00
C LEU A 26 41.70 -13.70 -9.09
N ALA A 27 41.98 -14.20 -7.89
CA ALA A 27 42.95 -13.62 -6.96
C ALA A 27 44.37 -13.62 -7.55
N GLY A 28 44.78 -14.72 -8.22
CA GLY A 28 46.06 -14.80 -8.93
C GLY A 28 46.20 -13.81 -10.09
N ARG A 29 45.08 -13.26 -10.58
CA ARG A 29 45.04 -12.16 -11.58
C ARG A 29 44.90 -10.77 -10.96
N GLY A 30 45.00 -10.64 -9.64
CA GLY A 30 44.98 -9.36 -8.93
C GLY A 30 43.60 -8.84 -8.54
N LEU A 31 42.53 -9.64 -8.68
CA LEU A 31 41.21 -9.26 -8.16
C LEU A 31 41.13 -9.42 -6.64
N ASN A 32 40.53 -8.44 -5.98
CA ASN A 32 40.14 -8.54 -4.56
C ASN A 32 38.82 -9.33 -4.42
N VAL A 33 38.90 -10.63 -4.65
CA VAL A 33 37.74 -11.54 -4.64
C VAL A 33 37.01 -11.50 -3.29
N ASP A 34 37.75 -11.57 -2.18
CA ASP A 34 37.16 -11.62 -0.84
C ASP A 34 36.43 -10.31 -0.51
N GLY A 35 37.02 -9.16 -0.84
CA GLY A 35 36.40 -7.86 -0.65
C GLY A 35 35.14 -7.67 -1.51
N TRP A 36 35.17 -8.13 -2.76
CA TRP A 36 34.01 -8.05 -3.65
C TRP A 36 32.89 -8.99 -3.21
N HIS A 37 33.23 -10.22 -2.83
CA HIS A 37 32.29 -11.20 -2.31
C HIS A 37 31.61 -10.70 -1.03
N ALA A 38 32.39 -10.15 -0.08
CA ALA A 38 31.84 -9.57 1.14
C ALA A 38 30.91 -8.39 0.85
N ARG A 39 31.31 -7.49 -0.06
CA ARG A 39 30.50 -6.35 -0.46
C ARG A 39 29.21 -6.79 -1.14
N LEU A 40 29.27 -7.75 -2.09
CA LEU A 40 28.09 -8.21 -2.81
C LEU A 40 27.10 -8.87 -1.86
N ARG A 41 27.56 -9.72 -0.94
CA ARG A 41 26.72 -10.30 0.11
C ARG A 41 26.03 -9.22 0.95
N SER A 42 26.79 -8.22 1.40
CA SER A 42 26.24 -7.12 2.21
C SER A 42 25.11 -6.38 1.48
N VAL A 43 25.31 -6.00 0.21
CA VAL A 43 24.29 -5.27 -0.55
C VAL A 43 23.08 -6.15 -0.88
N THR A 44 23.27 -7.43 -1.20
CA THR A 44 22.18 -8.39 -1.44
C THR A 44 21.34 -8.59 -0.19
N THR A 45 21.97 -8.80 0.97
CA THR A 45 21.25 -8.93 2.25
C THR A 45 20.47 -7.67 2.60
N ASN A 46 21.04 -6.48 2.38
CA ASN A 46 20.32 -5.24 2.61
C ASN A 46 19.11 -5.10 1.68
N ALA A 47 19.25 -5.42 0.39
CA ALA A 47 18.15 -5.38 -0.56
C ALA A 47 17.01 -6.32 -0.17
N LEU A 48 17.32 -7.54 0.28
CA LEU A 48 16.34 -8.49 0.80
C LEU A 48 15.61 -7.95 2.03
N LYS A 49 16.34 -7.35 2.98
CA LYS A 49 15.76 -6.73 4.18
C LYS A 49 14.77 -5.62 3.83
N VAL A 50 15.19 -4.68 2.98
CA VAL A 50 14.33 -3.56 2.56
C VAL A 50 13.09 -4.07 1.80
N ASN A 51 13.24 -5.08 0.95
CA ASN A 51 12.09 -5.69 0.28
C ASN A 51 11.12 -6.33 1.28
N ALA A 52 11.62 -7.05 2.30
CA ALA A 52 10.79 -7.63 3.35
C ALA A 52 10.02 -6.55 4.13
N GLU A 53 10.69 -5.45 4.49
CA GLU A 53 10.06 -4.30 5.14
C GLU A 53 8.96 -3.68 4.27
N GLN A 54 9.21 -3.54 2.97
CA GLN A 54 8.19 -3.04 2.03
C GLN A 54 6.97 -3.95 1.97
N GLN A 55 7.15 -5.27 1.95
CA GLN A 55 6.01 -6.21 1.94
C GLN A 55 5.21 -6.15 3.25
N ALA A 56 5.89 -6.03 4.39
CA ALA A 56 5.24 -5.82 5.69
C ALA A 56 4.44 -4.50 5.72
N GLN A 57 5.00 -3.41 5.18
CA GLN A 57 4.29 -2.13 5.08
C GLN A 57 3.06 -2.23 4.16
N LYS A 58 3.15 -2.94 3.03
CA LYS A 58 1.99 -3.19 2.16
C LYS A 58 0.89 -3.97 2.89
N ALA A 59 1.24 -4.97 3.68
CA ALA A 59 0.28 -5.71 4.50
C ALA A 59 -0.40 -4.80 5.53
N ARG A 60 0.38 -4.01 6.27
CA ARG A 60 -0.15 -3.04 7.24
C ARG A 60 -1.03 -1.98 6.58
N LEU A 61 -0.66 -1.50 5.40
CA LEU A 61 -1.46 -0.53 4.65
C LEU A 61 -2.83 -1.11 4.29
N ARG A 62 -2.91 -2.38 3.86
CA ARG A 62 -4.18 -3.05 3.56
C ARG A 62 -5.07 -3.14 4.79
N GLU A 63 -4.50 -3.53 5.93
CA GLU A 63 -5.22 -3.59 7.20
C GLU A 63 -5.74 -2.21 7.62
N MET A 64 -4.87 -1.21 7.64
CA MET A 64 -5.25 0.17 7.97
C MET A 64 -6.30 0.74 7.01
N THR A 65 -6.24 0.37 5.72
CA THR A 65 -7.26 0.75 4.74
C THR A 65 -8.61 0.13 5.09
N ALA A 66 -8.65 -1.16 5.43
CA ALA A 66 -9.88 -1.82 5.84
C ALA A 66 -10.45 -1.19 7.12
N MET A 67 -9.60 -0.91 8.11
CA MET A 67 -10.00 -0.24 9.36
C MET A 67 -10.56 1.17 9.09
N SER A 68 -9.90 1.95 8.24
CA SER A 68 -10.36 3.29 7.88
C SER A 68 -11.70 3.26 7.15
N VAL A 69 -11.90 2.30 6.25
CA VAL A 69 -13.19 2.12 5.55
C VAL A 69 -14.29 1.76 6.54
N ALA A 70 -14.04 0.80 7.44
CA ALA A 70 -15.00 0.41 8.47
C ALA A 70 -15.34 1.57 9.42
N ALA A 71 -14.36 2.36 9.83
CA ALA A 71 -14.56 3.52 10.70
C ALA A 71 -15.41 4.61 10.01
N LEU A 72 -15.16 4.87 8.72
CA LEU A 72 -15.96 5.83 7.94
C LEU A 72 -17.40 5.36 7.74
N ASP A 73 -17.60 4.07 7.47
CA ASP A 73 -18.93 3.49 7.35
C ASP A 73 -19.69 3.57 8.68
N GLY A 74 -19.05 3.20 9.79
CA GLY A 74 -19.62 3.35 11.13
C GLY A 74 -20.00 4.79 11.46
N ALA A 75 -19.14 5.76 11.15
CA ALA A 75 -19.43 7.18 11.34
C ALA A 75 -20.64 7.64 10.49
N TYR A 76 -20.73 7.18 9.24
CA TYR A 76 -21.86 7.50 8.36
C TYR A 76 -23.18 6.87 8.85
N VAL A 77 -23.14 5.63 9.32
CA VAL A 77 -24.30 4.92 9.90
C VAL A 77 -24.78 5.64 11.16
N GLU A 78 -23.87 5.99 12.07
CA GLU A 78 -24.19 6.69 13.32
C GLU A 78 -24.79 8.06 13.04
N ALA A 79 -24.13 8.88 12.22
CA ALA A 79 -24.65 10.19 11.82
C ALA A 79 -26.01 10.07 11.11
N SER A 80 -26.22 9.01 10.32
CA SER A 80 -27.49 8.73 9.69
C SER A 80 -28.57 8.37 10.71
N SER A 81 -28.27 7.54 11.70
CA SER A 81 -29.20 7.21 12.79
C SER A 81 -29.65 8.47 13.54
N MET A 82 -28.70 9.31 13.94
CA MET A 82 -28.99 10.60 14.58
C MET A 82 -29.85 11.52 13.70
N LEU A 83 -29.55 11.60 12.41
CA LEU A 83 -30.33 12.38 11.45
C LEU A 83 -31.78 11.89 11.35
N ASN A 84 -32.01 10.57 11.40
CA ASN A 84 -33.37 10.01 11.43
C ASN A 84 -34.11 10.42 12.72
N GLY A 85 -33.45 10.39 13.87
CA GLY A 85 -34.02 10.87 15.13
C GLY A 85 -34.39 12.35 15.08
N VAL A 86 -33.51 13.19 14.52
CA VAL A 86 -33.76 14.63 14.31
C VAL A 86 -34.97 14.84 13.38
N MET A 87 -35.02 14.18 12.23
CA MET A 87 -36.15 14.30 11.30
C MET A 87 -37.47 13.81 11.93
N GLY A 88 -37.43 12.70 12.68
CA GLY A 88 -38.61 12.19 13.38
C GLY A 88 -39.15 13.17 14.42
N THR A 89 -38.25 13.88 15.12
CA THR A 89 -38.62 14.88 16.14
C THR A 89 -39.11 16.18 15.52
N LEU A 90 -38.48 16.64 14.43
CA LEU A 90 -38.86 17.86 13.73
C LEU A 90 -40.21 17.73 13.00
N GLY A 91 -40.68 16.50 12.74
CA GLY A 91 -41.89 16.23 11.98
C GLY A 91 -41.69 16.31 10.47
N ASN A 92 -42.60 15.67 9.73
CA ASN A 92 -42.52 15.59 8.26
C ASN A 92 -43.03 16.90 7.62
N ARG A 93 -42.25 17.46 6.68
CA ARG A 93 -42.60 18.59 5.78
C ARG A 93 -42.27 20.01 6.26
N ASN A 94 -41.45 20.19 7.29
CA ASN A 94 -40.86 21.51 7.57
C ASN A 94 -39.50 21.70 6.88
N GLU A 95 -39.09 22.94 6.69
CA GLU A 95 -37.86 23.27 5.95
C GLU A 95 -36.61 22.67 6.60
N ALA A 96 -36.56 22.60 7.93
CA ALA A 96 -35.46 22.01 8.69
C ALA A 96 -35.30 20.50 8.43
N SER A 97 -36.40 19.73 8.37
CA SER A 97 -36.39 18.30 8.04
C SER A 97 -35.95 18.03 6.59
N ILE A 98 -36.31 18.92 5.66
CA ILE A 98 -35.86 18.85 4.26
C ILE A 98 -34.35 19.12 4.16
N GLN A 99 -33.85 20.12 4.89
CA GLN A 99 -32.41 20.40 4.95
C GLN A 99 -31.62 19.23 5.55
N ALA A 100 -32.13 18.62 6.63
CA ALA A 100 -31.58 17.42 7.21
C ALA A 100 -31.49 16.28 6.17
N ALA A 101 -32.58 15.96 5.45
CA ALA A 101 -32.58 14.93 4.40
C ALA A 101 -31.57 15.21 3.26
N ARG A 102 -31.34 16.50 2.93
CA ARG A 102 -30.37 16.91 1.90
C ARG A 102 -28.92 16.58 2.29
N LEU A 103 -28.58 16.56 3.58
CA LEU A 103 -27.23 16.21 4.06
C LEU A 103 -26.86 14.78 3.65
N ARG A 104 -27.76 13.82 3.87
CA ARG A 104 -27.55 12.42 3.44
C ARG A 104 -27.49 12.29 1.91
N SER A 105 -28.39 12.99 1.20
CA SER A 105 -28.41 12.99 -0.27
C SER A 105 -27.12 13.55 -0.89
N ALA A 106 -26.47 14.53 -0.25
CA ALA A 106 -25.22 15.10 -0.73
C ALA A 106 -24.07 14.08 -0.74
N VAL A 107 -23.97 13.22 0.28
CA VAL A 107 -22.96 12.15 0.37
C VAL A 107 -23.13 11.16 -0.80
N ASN A 108 -24.36 10.69 -1.02
CA ASN A 108 -24.67 9.73 -2.09
C ASN A 108 -24.43 10.31 -3.50
N ARG A 109 -24.74 11.59 -3.72
CA ARG A 109 -24.47 12.26 -5.01
C ARG A 109 -22.98 12.38 -5.31
N ARG A 110 -22.17 12.72 -4.31
CA ARG A 110 -20.70 12.79 -4.44
C ARG A 110 -20.12 11.41 -4.75
N ALA A 111 -20.58 10.37 -4.06
CA ALA A 111 -20.17 9.00 -4.32
C ALA A 111 -20.52 8.55 -5.75
N LYS A 112 -21.73 8.88 -6.24
CA LYS A 112 -22.15 8.57 -7.62
C LYS A 112 -21.27 9.29 -8.65
N LYS A 113 -20.99 10.58 -8.46
CA LYS A 113 -20.14 11.37 -9.35
C LYS A 113 -18.73 10.78 -9.47
N ALA A 114 -18.09 10.47 -8.34
CA ALA A 114 -16.74 9.89 -8.33
C ALA A 114 -16.66 8.58 -9.15
N ARG A 115 -17.67 7.71 -9.06
CA ARG A 115 -17.74 6.46 -9.84
C ARG A 115 -17.89 6.68 -11.34
N VAL A 116 -18.57 7.74 -11.76
CA VAL A 116 -18.73 8.09 -13.17
C VAL A 116 -17.41 8.61 -13.74
N ASP A 117 -16.74 9.50 -12.99
CA ASP A 117 -15.47 10.10 -13.41
C ASP A 117 -14.36 9.03 -13.54
N THR A 118 -14.37 7.99 -12.71
CA THR A 118 -13.40 6.88 -12.79
C THR A 118 -13.66 5.92 -13.95
N LYS A 119 -14.86 5.89 -14.53
CA LYS A 119 -15.20 5.06 -15.70
C LYS A 119 -14.91 5.77 -17.03
N ALA A 120 -14.73 7.08 -17.00
CA ALA A 120 -14.50 7.92 -18.18
C ALA A 120 -13.01 8.22 -18.44
N ALA A 121 -12.14 7.85 -17.50
CA ALA A 121 -10.68 7.94 -17.58
C ALA A 121 -10.07 6.57 -17.89
#